data_AF-A0A7W5B8D0-F1
#
_entry.id   AF-A0A7W5B8D0-F1
#
_cell.length_a   1.000
_cell.length_b   1.000
_cell.length_c   1.000
_cell.angle_alpha   90.00
_cell.angle_beta   90.00
_cell.angle_gamma   90.00
#
_symmetry.space_group_name_H-M   'P 1'
#
loop_
_entity.id
_entity.type
_entity.pdbx_description
1 polymer ?
#
loop_
_entity_poly.entity_id
_entity_poly.type
_entity_poly.pdbx_seq_one_letter_code
_entity_poly.pdbx_strand_id
1 'polypeptide(L)'
;MPIQLTLNIDTATLQDLLAYLEETASGQEPAEAAVHALRYWLAEVRKQAPSPDAPALRGYQWKSLFLPDGSRLRMYCQHEYGYARVVGDQLMYHGRALTPNQFVAACSGGTRNAWRDVSVNFPGEKTWKLACVRRDELVRLGQQAAAGAASAATPPLNTSGLQENAWPARERRRNFTALDDVAFD
;
A
#
# COMPACT_ATOMS: atom_id res chain seq x y z
N MET A 1 -5.16 17.68 35.07
CA MET A 1 -5.37 16.31 35.59
C MET A 1 -4.48 15.38 34.78
N PRO A 2 -3.38 14.83 35.32
CA PRO A 2 -2.58 13.84 34.61
C PRO A 2 -3.36 12.53 34.49
N ILE A 3 -3.40 11.94 33.29
CA ILE A 3 -3.96 10.61 33.07
C ILE A 3 -2.82 9.61 33.27
N GLN A 4 -2.99 8.68 34.22
CA GLN A 4 -2.04 7.58 34.40
C GLN A 4 -2.43 6.41 33.50
N LEU A 5 -1.49 5.97 32.68
CA LEU A 5 -1.64 4.83 31.77
C LEU A 5 -0.49 3.85 32.06
N THR A 6 -0.81 2.58 32.30
CA THR A 6 0.18 1.51 32.42
C THR A 6 0.34 0.86 31.06
N LEU A 7 1.56 0.85 30.52
CA LEU A 7 1.90 0.19 29.25
C LEU A 7 2.96 -0.89 29.50
N ASN A 8 2.79 -2.05 28.86
CA ASN A 8 3.79 -3.10 28.90
C ASN A 8 4.90 -2.79 27.88
N ILE A 9 6.12 -2.68 28.36
CA ILE A 9 7.31 -2.43 27.54
C ILE A 9 8.22 -3.65 27.71
N ASP A 10 8.86 -4.07 26.62
CA ASP A 10 9.86 -5.14 26.68
C ASP A 10 11.05 -4.72 27.56
N THR A 11 11.60 -5.67 28.32
CA THR A 11 12.71 -5.43 29.25
C THR A 11 13.94 -4.86 28.56
N ALA A 12 14.25 -5.30 27.33
CA ALA A 12 15.40 -4.79 26.59
C ALA A 12 15.22 -3.30 26.25
N THR A 13 14.01 -2.90 25.83
CA THR A 13 13.70 -1.51 25.51
C THR A 13 13.76 -0.60 26.74
N LEU A 14 13.36 -1.09 27.91
CA LEU A 14 13.49 -0.33 29.16
C LEU A 14 14.97 -0.15 29.55
N GLN A 15 15.79 -1.20 29.39
CA GLN A 15 17.22 -1.15 29.67
C GLN A 15 17.93 -0.15 28.74
N ASP A 16 17.61 -0.17 27.45
CA ASP A 16 18.16 0.77 26.47
C ASP A 16 17.81 2.23 26.82
N LEU A 17 16.56 2.47 27.24
CA LEU A 17 16.11 3.80 27.66
C LEU A 17 16.87 4.30 28.90
N LEU A 18 17.05 3.44 29.91
CA LEU A 18 17.77 3.78 31.13
C LEU A 18 19.25 4.04 30.85
N ALA A 19 19.90 3.18 30.06
CA ALA A 19 21.29 3.35 29.64
C ALA A 19 21.48 4.67 28.88
N TYR A 20 20.56 5.00 27.97
CA TYR A 20 20.59 6.26 27.24
C TYR A 20 20.48 7.48 28.18
N LEU A 21 19.63 7.42 29.22
CA LEU A 21 19.49 8.51 30.18
C LEU A 21 20.73 8.69 31.06
N GLU A 22 21.37 7.58 31.45
CA GLU A 22 22.65 7.62 32.17
C GLU A 22 23.77 8.22 31.31
N GLU A 23 23.88 7.80 30.04
CA GLU A 23 24.91 8.29 29.11
C GLU A 23 24.73 9.78 28.76
N THR A 24 23.49 10.24 28.62
CA THR A 24 23.21 11.63 28.23
C THR A 24 23.30 12.60 29.41
N ALA A 25 23.59 12.11 30.64
CA ALA A 25 23.66 12.87 31.90
C ALA A 25 22.51 13.89 32.07
N SER A 26 21.37 13.56 31.49
CA SER A 26 20.20 14.42 31.47
C SER A 26 19.41 14.01 32.70
N GLY A 27 19.36 14.87 33.72
CA GLY A 27 18.58 14.63 34.95
C GLY A 27 17.06 14.53 34.75
N GLN A 28 16.63 14.10 33.57
CA GLN A 28 15.25 13.85 33.20
C GLN A 28 14.80 12.53 33.80
N GLU A 29 13.61 12.54 34.38
CA GLU A 29 12.97 11.32 34.84
C GLU A 29 12.59 10.43 33.63
N PRO A 30 12.71 9.09 33.75
CA PRO A 30 12.42 8.17 32.65
C PRO A 30 10.99 8.32 32.09
N ALA A 31 10.04 8.73 32.93
CA ALA A 31 8.68 9.02 32.50
C ALA A 31 8.61 10.25 31.57
N GLU A 32 9.38 11.30 31.84
CA GLU A 32 9.42 12.51 31.01
C GLU A 32 10.09 12.23 29.66
N ALA A 33 11.18 11.44 29.68
CA ALA A 33 11.83 10.98 28.47
C ALA A 33 10.90 10.11 27.60
N ALA A 34 10.12 9.21 28.21
CA ALA A 34 9.11 8.43 27.51
C ALA A 34 8.02 9.31 26.88
N VAL A 35 7.52 10.33 27.60
CA VAL A 35 6.56 11.29 27.06
C VAL A 35 7.16 12.08 25.90
N HIS A 36 8.42 12.52 25.99
CA HIS A 36 9.12 13.19 24.91
C HIS A 36 9.30 12.29 23.68
N ALA A 37 9.73 11.05 23.88
CA ALA A 37 9.86 10.06 22.82
C ALA A 37 8.51 9.80 22.13
N LEU A 38 7.43 9.64 22.92
CA LEU A 38 6.09 9.43 22.39
C LEU A 38 5.58 10.66 21.61
N ARG A 39 5.83 11.88 22.11
CA ARG A 39 5.48 13.12 21.41
C ARG A 39 6.26 13.28 20.11
N TYR A 40 7.55 12.99 20.15
CA TYR A 40 8.41 13.02 18.97
C TYR A 40 7.94 12.00 17.93
N TRP A 41 7.70 10.76 18.36
CA TRP A 41 7.18 9.70 17.51
C TRP A 41 5.80 10.07 16.96
N LEU A 42 4.86 10.57 17.76
CA LEU A 42 3.55 11.03 17.29
C LEU A 42 3.66 12.18 16.30
N ALA A 43 4.58 13.13 16.51
CA ALA A 43 4.81 14.21 15.57
C ALA A 43 5.35 13.67 14.24
N GLU A 44 6.27 12.71 14.29
CA GLU A 44 6.85 12.09 13.11
C GLU A 44 5.83 11.22 12.35
N VAL A 45 5.04 10.42 13.08
CA VAL A 45 3.91 9.68 12.53
C VAL A 45 2.88 10.63 11.95
N ARG A 46 2.60 11.79 12.53
CA ARG A 46 1.68 12.80 11.96
C ARG A 46 2.22 13.48 10.72
N LYS A 47 3.53 13.67 10.59
CA LYS A 47 4.15 14.16 9.34
C LYS A 47 4.04 13.12 8.23
N GLN A 48 4.11 11.85 8.58
CA GLN A 48 4.06 10.73 7.63
C GLN A 48 2.63 10.22 7.38
N ALA A 49 1.69 10.49 8.29
CA ALA A 49 0.30 10.15 8.15
C ALA A 49 -0.31 11.04 7.05
N PRO A 50 -1.01 10.46 6.06
CA PRO A 50 -1.81 11.24 5.15
C PRO A 50 -2.84 11.99 5.99
N SER A 51 -2.72 13.33 6.03
CA SER A 51 -3.62 14.19 6.81
C SER A 51 -5.09 13.86 6.48
N PRO A 52 -5.97 13.68 7.47
CA PRO A 52 -7.40 13.51 7.22
C PRO A 52 -8.05 14.78 6.63
N ASP A 53 -7.38 15.94 6.73
CA ASP A 53 -7.73 17.21 6.08
C ASP A 53 -6.94 17.46 4.79
N ALA A 54 -6.18 16.49 4.28
CA ALA A 54 -5.65 16.57 2.93
C ALA A 54 -6.85 16.63 1.97
N PRO A 55 -6.94 17.64 1.08
CA PRO A 55 -8.07 17.77 0.16
C PRO A 55 -8.20 16.44 -0.59
N ALA A 56 -9.30 15.73 -0.34
CA ALA A 56 -9.63 14.37 -0.81
C ALA A 56 -8.67 13.91 -1.91
N LEU A 57 -7.67 13.06 -1.56
CA LEU A 57 -6.54 12.63 -2.42
C LEU A 57 -6.84 12.88 -3.90
N ARG A 58 -6.54 14.11 -4.36
CA ARG A 58 -6.85 14.46 -5.74
C ARG A 58 -5.85 13.70 -6.56
N GLY A 59 -6.33 12.95 -7.54
CA GLY A 59 -5.48 12.05 -8.30
C GLY A 59 -6.26 11.34 -9.39
N TYR A 60 -5.50 10.81 -10.34
CA TYR A 60 -6.03 10.05 -11.45
C TYR A 60 -6.01 8.55 -11.11
N GLN A 61 -7.17 7.91 -11.10
CA GLN A 61 -7.27 6.46 -10.94
C GLN A 61 -7.02 5.76 -12.28
N TRP A 62 -5.86 5.13 -12.44
CA TRP A 62 -5.55 4.30 -13.59
C TRP A 62 -5.80 2.82 -13.27
N LYS A 63 -7.06 2.39 -13.41
CA LYS A 63 -7.51 1.02 -13.08
C LYS A 63 -7.16 0.62 -11.64
N SER A 64 -6.05 -0.08 -11.42
CA SER A 64 -5.57 -0.51 -10.10
C SER A 64 -4.41 0.33 -9.56
N LEU A 65 -3.90 1.30 -10.34
CA LEU A 65 -2.84 2.22 -9.93
C LEU A 65 -3.45 3.61 -9.69
N PHE A 66 -3.40 4.07 -8.45
CA PHE A 66 -3.77 5.45 -8.11
C PHE A 66 -2.58 6.38 -8.33
N LEU A 67 -2.78 7.46 -9.07
CA LEU A 67 -1.77 8.48 -9.32
C LEU A 67 -2.14 9.77 -8.58
N PRO A 68 -1.46 10.15 -7.49
CA PRO A 68 -1.77 11.39 -6.79
C PRO A 68 -1.49 12.63 -7.66
N ASP A 69 -2.16 13.74 -7.34
CA ASP A 69 -1.94 15.04 -7.95
C ASP A 69 -0.46 15.40 -7.93
N GLY A 70 0.02 15.97 -9.04
CA GLY A 70 1.43 16.29 -9.21
C GLY A 70 2.30 15.12 -9.67
N SER A 71 1.76 13.90 -9.78
CA SER A 71 2.46 12.77 -10.41
C SER A 71 2.85 13.11 -11.85
N ARG A 72 4.06 12.73 -12.23
CA ARG A 72 4.59 12.93 -13.58
C ARG A 72 4.68 11.60 -14.29
N LEU A 73 4.26 11.58 -15.54
CA LEU A 73 4.35 10.44 -16.45
C LEU A 73 5.31 10.82 -17.57
N ARG A 74 6.17 9.89 -17.96
CA ARG A 74 7.02 10.04 -19.13
C ARG A 74 6.96 8.79 -19.98
N MET A 75 7.13 8.97 -21.27
CA MET A 75 7.35 7.87 -22.21
C MET A 75 8.36 8.31 -23.26
N TYR A 76 9.06 7.35 -23.84
CA TYR A 76 9.92 7.62 -24.99
C TYR A 76 9.05 7.68 -26.24
N CYS A 77 8.92 8.88 -26.81
CA CYS A 77 8.28 9.15 -28.09
C CYS A 77 9.38 9.08 -29.17
N GLN A 78 9.02 8.89 -30.44
CA GLN A 78 9.94 8.45 -31.50
C GLN A 78 11.34 9.12 -31.49
N HIS A 79 11.40 10.43 -31.19
CA HIS A 79 12.64 11.19 -31.14
C HIS A 79 12.91 11.87 -29.78
N GLU A 80 11.93 11.91 -28.86
CA GLU A 80 11.99 12.70 -27.62
C GLU A 80 11.14 12.07 -26.50
N TYR A 81 11.41 12.43 -25.24
CA TYR A 81 10.53 12.04 -24.13
C TYR A 81 9.30 12.93 -24.07
N GLY A 82 8.12 12.32 -24.16
CA GLY A 82 6.85 12.98 -23.87
C GLY A 82 6.59 13.00 -22.38
N TYR A 83 6.20 14.16 -21.85
CA TYR A 83 5.93 14.35 -20.42
C TYR A 83 4.47 14.75 -20.21
N ALA A 84 3.77 13.97 -19.40
CA ALA A 84 2.43 14.28 -18.92
C ALA A 84 2.42 14.45 -17.40
N ARG A 85 1.47 15.21 -16.87
CA ARG A 85 1.32 15.46 -15.44
C ARG A 85 -0.11 15.24 -15.01
N VAL A 86 -0.32 14.61 -13.87
CA VAL A 86 -1.62 14.53 -13.23
C VAL A 86 -1.92 15.85 -12.55
N VAL A 87 -3.02 16.49 -12.94
CA VAL A 87 -3.52 17.73 -12.35
C VAL A 87 -4.96 17.46 -11.89
N GLY A 88 -5.15 17.46 -10.58
CA GLY A 88 -6.36 16.95 -9.94
C GLY A 88 -6.59 15.49 -10.32
N ASP A 89 -7.68 15.26 -11.03
CA ASP A 89 -8.25 13.98 -11.43
C ASP A 89 -8.05 13.68 -12.93
N GLN A 90 -7.24 14.48 -13.63
CA GLN A 90 -6.98 14.33 -15.06
C GLN A 90 -5.49 14.26 -15.37
N LEU A 91 -5.14 13.44 -16.37
CA LEU A 91 -3.79 13.37 -16.91
C LEU A 91 -3.66 14.41 -18.03
N MET A 92 -2.83 15.43 -17.80
CA MET A 92 -2.61 16.54 -18.71
C MET A 92 -1.35 16.33 -19.55
N TYR A 93 -1.48 16.44 -20.88
CA TYR A 93 -0.38 16.41 -21.85
C TYR A 93 -0.55 17.57 -22.83
N HIS A 94 0.45 18.48 -22.89
CA HIS A 94 0.39 19.72 -23.69
C HIS A 94 -0.93 20.51 -23.54
N GLY A 95 -1.45 20.61 -22.31
CA GLY A 95 -2.70 21.33 -22.03
C GLY A 95 -3.99 20.59 -22.41
N ARG A 96 -3.91 19.33 -22.84
CA ARG A 96 -5.06 18.48 -23.10
C ARG A 96 -5.17 17.38 -22.05
N ALA A 97 -6.38 17.15 -21.56
CA ALA A 97 -6.69 16.01 -20.72
C ALA A 97 -6.76 14.75 -21.60
N LEU A 98 -5.90 13.76 -21.34
CA LEU A 98 -5.81 12.52 -22.10
C LEU A 98 -5.88 11.32 -21.16
N THR A 99 -6.34 10.17 -21.67
CA THR A 99 -6.15 8.90 -20.96
C THR A 99 -4.72 8.36 -21.17
N PRO A 100 -4.20 7.46 -20.32
CA PRO A 100 -2.87 6.87 -20.49
C PRO A 100 -2.67 6.22 -21.87
N ASN A 101 -3.69 5.55 -22.41
CA ASN A 101 -3.62 4.97 -23.75
C ASN A 101 -3.59 6.04 -24.85
N GLN A 102 -4.35 7.13 -24.69
CA GLN A 102 -4.30 8.26 -25.62
C GLN A 102 -2.96 8.99 -25.56
N PHE A 103 -2.36 9.13 -24.38
CA PHE A 103 -1.01 9.67 -24.23
C PHE A 103 0.01 8.83 -25.00
N VAL A 104 -0.06 7.50 -24.87
CA VAL A 104 0.80 6.60 -25.63
C VAL A 104 0.55 6.65 -27.14
N ALA A 105 -0.72 6.74 -27.54
CA ALA A 105 -1.08 6.88 -28.95
C ALA A 105 -0.57 8.20 -29.54
N ALA A 106 -0.71 9.30 -28.80
CA ALA A 106 -0.25 10.63 -29.22
C ALA A 106 1.27 10.68 -29.40
N CYS A 107 2.03 9.90 -28.63
CA CYS A 107 3.48 9.91 -28.69
C CYS A 107 4.11 8.86 -29.62
N SER A 108 3.46 7.70 -29.80
CA SER A 108 3.98 6.64 -30.66
C SER A 108 3.38 6.64 -32.07
N GLY A 109 2.28 7.37 -32.29
CA GLY A 109 1.52 7.36 -33.54
C GLY A 109 0.62 6.13 -33.68
N GLY A 110 0.45 5.32 -32.64
CA GLY A 110 -0.37 4.10 -32.66
C GLY A 110 -0.66 3.52 -31.28
N THR A 111 -1.46 2.46 -31.22
CA THR A 111 -1.83 1.85 -29.93
C THR A 111 -0.71 0.96 -29.41
N ARG A 112 -0.08 1.36 -28.29
CA ARG A 112 0.82 0.49 -27.51
C ARG A 112 0.33 0.30 -26.09
N ASN A 113 1.00 -0.61 -25.36
CA ASN A 113 0.61 -0.93 -24.00
C ASN A 113 1.17 0.10 -23.01
N ALA A 114 0.31 1.01 -22.58
CA ALA A 114 0.69 2.07 -21.66
C ALA A 114 1.32 1.57 -20.35
N TRP A 115 0.97 0.39 -19.85
CA TRP A 115 1.60 -0.15 -18.63
C TRP A 115 3.09 -0.46 -18.81
N ARG A 116 3.50 -0.86 -20.02
CA ARG A 116 4.88 -1.25 -20.31
C ARG A 116 5.73 -0.08 -20.79
N ASP A 117 5.10 0.88 -21.47
CA ASP A 117 5.82 1.97 -22.12
C ASP A 117 5.90 3.25 -21.25
N VAL A 118 4.99 3.41 -20.29
CA VAL A 118 4.93 4.61 -19.45
C VAL A 118 5.71 4.41 -18.15
N SER A 119 6.56 5.38 -17.83
CA SER A 119 7.19 5.53 -16.52
C SER A 119 6.46 6.59 -15.70
N VAL A 120 6.23 6.30 -14.42
CA VAL A 120 5.58 7.15 -13.43
C VAL A 120 6.59 7.59 -12.38
N ASN A 121 6.48 8.84 -11.96
CA ASN A 121 7.19 9.41 -10.83
C ASN A 121 6.17 10.08 -9.89
N PHE A 122 6.09 9.58 -8.66
CA PHE A 122 5.20 10.15 -7.65
C PHE A 122 5.80 11.43 -7.05
N PRO A 123 4.95 12.35 -6.57
CA PRO A 123 5.41 13.55 -5.87
C PRO A 123 6.23 13.14 -4.64
N GLY A 124 7.48 13.63 -4.56
CA GLY A 124 8.42 13.32 -3.48
C GLY A 124 9.44 12.21 -3.80
N GLU A 125 9.23 11.43 -4.87
CA GLU A 125 10.19 10.41 -5.30
C GLU A 125 11.20 10.97 -6.30
N LYS A 126 12.47 10.56 -6.18
CA LYS A 126 13.54 10.99 -7.08
C LYS A 126 13.70 10.12 -8.33
N THR A 127 13.13 8.92 -8.30
CA THR A 127 13.29 7.91 -9.36
C THR A 127 12.00 7.70 -10.14
N TRP A 128 12.16 7.48 -11.44
CA TRP A 128 11.09 7.06 -12.33
C TRP A 128 11.01 5.54 -12.32
N LYS A 129 9.79 4.99 -12.21
CA LYS A 129 9.57 3.55 -12.35
C LYS A 129 8.52 3.27 -13.42
N LEU A 130 8.62 2.13 -14.08
CA LEU A 130 7.60 1.69 -15.03
C LEU A 130 6.25 1.48 -14.34
N ALA A 131 5.17 1.81 -15.04
CA ALA A 131 3.82 1.65 -14.52
C ALA A 131 3.50 0.19 -14.19
N CYS A 132 3.96 -0.77 -14.99
CA CYS A 132 3.83 -2.20 -14.71
C CYS A 132 4.49 -2.60 -13.39
N VAL A 133 5.72 -2.14 -13.14
CA VAL A 133 6.47 -2.43 -11.90
C VAL A 133 5.72 -1.87 -10.70
N ARG A 134 5.18 -0.64 -10.79
CA ARG A 134 4.39 -0.03 -9.71
C ARG A 134 3.12 -0.82 -9.40
N ARG A 135 2.41 -1.25 -10.43
CA ARG A 135 1.21 -2.06 -10.28
C ARG A 135 1.54 -3.39 -9.58
N ASP A 136 2.61 -4.05 -10.00
CA ASP A 136 3.02 -5.34 -9.45
C ASP A 136 3.51 -5.19 -7.99
N GLU A 137 4.21 -4.09 -7.66
CA GLU A 137 4.55 -3.69 -6.28
C GLU A 137 3.30 -3.55 -5.41
N LEU A 138 2.26 -2.86 -5.89
CA LEU A 138 1.00 -2.68 -5.15
C LEU A 138 0.24 -3.99 -4.95
N VAL A 139 0.19 -4.85 -5.96
CA VAL A 139 -0.44 -6.18 -5.85
C VAL A 139 0.28 -7.01 -4.80
N ARG A 140 1.63 -7.00 -4.81
CA ARG A 140 2.45 -7.71 -3.83
C ARG A 140 2.22 -7.19 -2.41
N LEU A 141 2.19 -5.86 -2.23
CA LEU A 141 1.89 -5.25 -0.92
C LEU A 141 0.49 -5.63 -0.43
N GLY A 142 -0.51 -5.66 -1.30
CA GLY A 142 -1.86 -6.12 -0.96
C GLY A 142 -1.89 -7.59 -0.54
N GLN A 143 -1.17 -8.45 -1.24
CA GLN A 143 -1.03 -9.87 -0.87
C GLN A 143 -0.31 -10.06 0.47
N GLN A 144 0.73 -9.27 0.74
CA GLN A 144 1.45 -9.31 2.01
C GLN A 144 0.59 -8.82 3.18
N ALA A 145 -0.19 -7.75 2.98
CA ALA A 145 -1.15 -7.27 3.98
C ALA A 145 -2.25 -8.31 4.25
N ALA A 146 -2.79 -8.96 3.20
CA ALA A 146 -3.78 -10.01 3.35
C ALA A 146 -3.21 -11.25 4.08
N ALA A 147 -1.97 -11.65 3.77
CA ALA A 147 -1.30 -12.75 4.45
C ALA A 147 -0.99 -12.43 5.92
N GLY A 148 -0.56 -11.19 6.22
CA GLY A 148 -0.35 -10.73 7.59
C GLY A 148 -1.64 -10.69 8.41
N ALA A 149 -2.75 -10.22 7.81
CA ALA A 149 -4.06 -10.23 8.45
C ALA A 149 -4.59 -11.66 8.67
N ALA A 150 -4.41 -12.58 7.71
CA ALA A 150 -4.79 -13.99 7.87
C ALA A 150 -3.95 -14.72 8.93
N SER A 151 -2.66 -14.41 9.04
CA SER A 151 -1.79 -14.97 10.08
C SER A 151 -2.12 -14.42 11.47
N ALA A 152 -2.58 -13.17 11.58
CA ALA A 152 -3.04 -12.58 12.84
C ALA A 152 -4.44 -13.06 13.26
N ALA A 153 -5.26 -13.52 12.30
CA ALA A 153 -6.61 -14.02 12.52
C ALA A 153 -6.70 -15.53 12.79
N THR A 154 -5.58 -16.23 12.92
CA THR A 154 -5.58 -17.64 13.35
C THR A 154 -5.43 -17.69 14.88
N PRO A 155 -6.53 -17.77 15.66
CA PRO A 155 -6.39 -18.12 17.07
C PRO A 155 -5.78 -19.53 17.18
N PRO A 156 -4.93 -19.80 18.18
CA PRO A 156 -4.54 -21.18 18.46
C PRO A 156 -5.80 -21.93 18.89
N LEU A 157 -6.32 -22.76 18.00
CA LEU A 157 -7.27 -23.80 18.34
C LEU A 157 -6.56 -24.74 19.31
N ASN A 158 -6.82 -24.55 20.60
CA ASN A 158 -6.48 -25.49 21.64
C ASN A 158 -7.29 -26.77 21.42
N THR A 159 -6.78 -27.68 20.58
CA THR A 159 -7.28 -29.05 20.50
C THR A 159 -6.74 -29.83 21.69
N SER A 160 -7.41 -29.70 22.82
CA SER A 160 -7.33 -30.66 23.93
C SER A 160 -8.74 -30.98 24.37
N GLY A 161 -9.18 -32.19 24.03
CA GLY A 161 -10.44 -32.77 24.49
C GLY A 161 -11.61 -32.56 23.54
N LEU A 162 -11.78 -33.46 22.58
CA LEU A 162 -13.02 -34.23 22.43
C LEU A 162 -12.79 -35.37 21.45
N GLN A 163 -12.67 -36.53 22.06
CA GLN A 163 -12.58 -37.86 21.51
C GLN A 163 -13.93 -38.29 20.90
N GLU A 164 -13.83 -39.03 19.79
CA GLU A 164 -14.79 -39.99 19.24
C GLU A 164 -16.20 -39.54 18.90
N ASN A 165 -16.49 -39.51 17.59
CA ASN A 165 -17.59 -40.27 17.00
C ASN A 165 -17.29 -40.51 15.51
N ALA A 166 -16.76 -41.70 15.24
CA ALA A 166 -16.61 -42.22 13.90
C ALA A 166 -17.97 -42.65 13.34
N TRP A 167 -18.34 -42.15 12.16
CA TRP A 167 -19.29 -42.82 11.28
C TRP A 167 -18.67 -42.93 9.88
N PRO A 168 -18.78 -44.10 9.21
CA PRO A 168 -17.79 -44.49 8.23
C PRO A 168 -18.09 -43.98 6.82
N ALA A 169 -17.01 -43.77 6.07
CA ALA A 169 -17.03 -43.57 4.63
C ALA A 169 -17.53 -44.83 3.92
N ARG A 170 -18.70 -44.78 3.26
CA ARG A 170 -19.01 -45.53 2.02
C ARG A 170 -20.08 -44.79 1.18
N GLU A 171 -19.59 -44.21 0.08
CA GLU A 171 -20.10 -44.47 -1.28
C GLU A 171 -21.47 -43.90 -1.72
N ARG A 172 -21.41 -42.93 -2.66
CA ARG A 172 -22.19 -42.87 -3.92
C ARG A 172 -21.54 -41.81 -4.82
N ARG A 173 -20.59 -42.22 -5.66
CA ARG A 173 -20.76 -42.44 -7.10
C ARG A 173 -21.42 -41.28 -7.87
N ARG A 174 -20.57 -40.67 -8.70
CA ARG A 174 -20.69 -40.54 -10.17
C ARG A 174 -21.79 -39.64 -10.75
N ASN A 175 -21.28 -38.68 -11.52
CA ASN A 175 -21.76 -38.15 -12.79
C ASN A 175 -22.88 -37.10 -12.73
N PHE A 176 -22.51 -35.87 -13.10
CA PHE A 176 -23.27 -35.17 -14.12
C PHE A 176 -22.36 -34.22 -14.91
N THR A 177 -22.05 -34.60 -16.14
CA THR A 177 -21.52 -33.73 -17.19
C THR A 177 -22.69 -33.42 -18.13
N ALA A 178 -23.01 -32.13 -18.31
CA ALA A 178 -23.67 -31.54 -19.48
C ALA A 178 -23.60 -30.01 -19.25
N LEU A 179 -22.78 -29.24 -19.99
CA LEU A 179 -23.07 -28.71 -21.33
C LEU A 179 -24.48 -28.16 -21.41
N ASP A 180 -24.61 -26.83 -21.28
CA ASP A 180 -25.49 -26.07 -22.16
C ASP A 180 -25.00 -24.62 -22.31
N ASP A 181 -24.96 -24.24 -23.58
CA ASP A 181 -24.81 -22.92 -24.18
C ASP A 181 -25.58 -21.80 -23.47
N VAL A 182 -24.93 -20.65 -23.28
CA VAL A 182 -25.61 -19.36 -23.36
C VAL A 182 -24.69 -18.35 -24.03
N ALA A 183 -24.92 -18.12 -25.32
CA ALA A 183 -24.47 -16.93 -26.04
C ALA A 183 -25.23 -15.70 -25.51
N PHE A 184 -24.53 -14.58 -25.35
CA PHE A 184 -25.15 -13.27 -25.25
C PHE A 184 -24.50 -12.33 -26.27
N ASP A 185 -25.42 -11.67 -26.98
CA ASP A 185 -25.35 -10.74 -28.12
C ASP A 185 -24.33 -9.60 -27.96
#